data_AF-A0A318B980-F1
#
_entry.id   AF-A0A318B980-F1
#
_cell.length_a   1.000
_cell.length_b   1.000
_cell.length_c   1.000
_cell.angle_alpha   90.00
_cell.angle_beta   90.00
_cell.angle_gamma   90.00
#
_symmetry.space_group_name_H-M   'P 1'
#
loop_
_entity.id
_entity.type
_entity.pdbx_description
1 polymer ?
#
loop_
_entity_poly.entity_id
_entity_poly.type
_entity_poly.pdbx_seq_one_letter_code
_entity_poly.pdbx_strand_id
1 'polypeptide(L)'
;MAYDDRGSAGLAPPSEISAPDILRFHALIDQIEAAAGSYAMAGLQRRRTEIGDLKRENRSLFGLRDRSESWAYHLGGRSELQFNVGIDQLPDGRSAFRAGVAFSLETSRSLPDISRLEPKIAWFNAWMRDHPEAFSDLAMWSYRRSVRSDDRPAGPIPEHLIETGTFIFVGGRQAFSKADPHQALRTMDRFLPLWDWVESRRGLTISDAVPPEREPKSRLEVLRLESGRELDGRAWTTATTRERTFDVCLRHAEIQKQLKIALLNEGCTDVIFEPRIGSRAIDVVARHGQALWFYEVKTGGSDRACLREAIGQLLEYALWPGATRPERLFVVAEPPLTADGAAYLAQLNAAFPLPIAYRQLALA
;
A
#
# COMPACT_ATOMS: atom_id res chain seq x y z
N MET A 1 27.60 -9.21 -31.55
CA MET A 1 27.26 -10.17 -30.48
C MET A 1 25.92 -9.73 -29.91
N ALA A 2 24.83 -10.27 -30.44
CA ALA A 2 23.47 -9.90 -30.06
C ALA A 2 23.14 -10.59 -28.73
N TYR A 3 22.80 -9.82 -27.69
CA TYR A 3 22.57 -10.33 -26.35
C TYR A 3 21.07 -10.38 -26.06
N ASP A 4 20.60 -11.60 -25.82
CA ASP A 4 19.22 -11.99 -25.55
C ASP A 4 18.81 -11.52 -24.14
N ASP A 5 17.87 -10.56 -24.07
CA ASP A 5 17.39 -9.92 -22.83
C ASP A 5 16.06 -10.60 -22.41
N ARG A 6 16.08 -11.92 -22.16
CA ARG A 6 14.90 -12.67 -21.69
C ARG A 6 14.86 -12.73 -20.17
N GLY A 7 14.44 -11.63 -19.54
CA GLY A 7 13.84 -11.67 -18.20
C GLY A 7 12.32 -11.81 -18.37
N SER A 8 11.78 -12.98 -18.06
CA SER A 8 10.42 -13.42 -18.35
C SER A 8 9.33 -12.77 -17.47
N ALA A 9 9.26 -11.44 -17.43
CA ALA A 9 8.20 -10.70 -16.70
C ALA A 9 6.86 -10.74 -17.43
N GLY A 10 6.37 -11.96 -17.66
CA GLY A 10 5.15 -12.27 -18.39
C GLY A 10 4.25 -13.15 -17.53
N LEU A 11 2.96 -12.92 -17.66
CA LEU A 11 1.96 -13.49 -16.81
C LEU A 11 0.87 -14.16 -17.63
N ALA A 12 0.54 -15.37 -17.20
CA ALA A 12 -0.24 -16.45 -17.80
C ALA A 12 0.59 -17.27 -18.81
N PRO A 13 0.64 -18.62 -18.64
CA PRO A 13 1.26 -19.49 -19.62
C PRO A 13 0.56 -19.32 -20.98
N PRO A 14 1.27 -19.52 -22.10
CA PRO A 14 0.69 -19.44 -23.43
C PRO A 14 -0.32 -20.58 -23.61
N SER A 15 -1.56 -20.33 -23.22
CA SER A 15 -2.70 -20.84 -23.96
C SER A 15 -2.97 -19.81 -25.06
N GLU A 16 -2.11 -19.90 -26.09
CA GLU A 16 -2.15 -19.25 -27.41
C GLU A 16 -2.95 -17.95 -27.51
N ILE A 17 -2.37 -16.84 -27.06
CA ILE A 17 -2.81 -15.52 -27.54
C ILE A 17 -2.61 -15.53 -29.06
N SER A 18 -3.70 -15.32 -29.80
CA SER A 18 -3.67 -15.44 -31.25
C SER A 18 -2.81 -14.34 -31.89
N ALA A 19 -2.14 -14.65 -33.01
CA ALA A 19 -1.38 -13.64 -33.77
C ALA A 19 -2.22 -12.39 -34.14
N PRO A 20 -3.52 -12.52 -34.50
CA PRO A 20 -4.41 -11.37 -34.65
C PRO A 20 -4.58 -10.52 -33.38
N ASP A 21 -4.66 -11.15 -32.21
CA ASP A 21 -4.79 -10.43 -30.94
C ASP A 21 -3.51 -9.68 -30.59
N ILE A 22 -2.34 -10.26 -30.85
CA ILE A 22 -1.04 -9.57 -30.70
C ILE A 22 -1.00 -8.35 -31.62
N LEU A 23 -1.33 -8.50 -32.91
CA LEU A 23 -1.35 -7.39 -33.85
C LEU A 23 -2.30 -6.27 -33.41
N ARG A 24 -3.49 -6.64 -32.92
CA ARG A 24 -4.47 -5.69 -32.37
C ARG A 24 -3.96 -4.99 -31.12
N PHE A 25 -3.30 -5.71 -30.22
CA PHE A 25 -2.70 -5.13 -29.02
C PHE A 25 -1.68 -4.05 -29.39
N HIS A 26 -0.78 -4.33 -30.34
CA HIS A 26 0.17 -3.32 -30.82
C HIS A 26 -0.53 -2.11 -31.44
N ALA A 27 -1.58 -2.31 -32.24
CA ALA A 27 -2.36 -1.22 -32.79
C ALA A 27 -3.05 -0.36 -31.69
N LEU A 28 -3.50 -0.97 -30.59
CA LEU A 28 -4.02 -0.23 -29.44
C LEU A 28 -2.93 0.59 -28.74
N ILE A 29 -1.71 0.07 -28.63
CA ILE A 29 -0.59 0.85 -28.08
C ILE A 29 -0.28 2.06 -28.96
N ASP A 30 -0.23 1.88 -30.28
CA ASP A 30 -0.01 3.00 -31.21
C ASP A 30 -1.10 4.07 -31.07
N GLN A 31 -2.36 3.67 -30.85
CA GLN A 31 -3.47 4.59 -30.59
C GLN A 31 -3.33 5.30 -29.24
N ILE A 32 -2.88 4.60 -28.19
CA ILE A 32 -2.61 5.21 -26.87
C ILE A 32 -1.50 6.26 -27.00
N GLU A 33 -0.41 5.94 -27.68
CA GLU A 33 0.71 6.88 -27.90
C GLU A 33 0.24 8.12 -28.68
N ALA A 34 -0.56 7.94 -29.74
CA ALA A 34 -1.09 9.04 -30.55
C ALA A 34 -2.06 9.93 -29.75
N ALA A 35 -2.89 9.35 -28.88
CA ALA A 35 -3.89 10.07 -28.09
C ALA A 35 -3.33 10.70 -26.80
N ALA A 36 -2.16 10.25 -26.33
CA ALA A 36 -1.59 10.62 -25.04
C ALA A 36 -1.47 12.13 -24.83
N GLY A 37 -1.22 12.91 -25.89
CA GLY A 37 -1.03 14.36 -25.82
C GLY A 37 -2.19 15.16 -25.19
N SER A 38 -3.39 14.57 -25.11
CA SER A 38 -4.57 15.17 -24.45
C SER A 38 -4.71 14.81 -22.96
N TYR A 39 -3.74 14.06 -22.41
CA TYR A 39 -3.78 13.51 -21.06
C TYR A 39 -2.55 13.93 -20.26
N ALA A 40 -2.66 13.94 -18.94
CA ALA A 40 -1.52 14.25 -18.07
C ALA A 40 -0.38 13.24 -18.27
N MET A 41 -0.72 12.03 -18.70
CA MET A 41 0.19 10.93 -18.99
C MET A 41 1.24 11.26 -20.06
N ALA A 42 0.95 12.14 -21.02
CA ALA A 42 1.97 12.58 -21.99
C ALA A 42 3.19 13.22 -21.31
N GLY A 43 3.02 13.77 -20.10
CA GLY A 43 4.11 14.34 -19.32
C GLY A 43 4.97 13.31 -18.57
N LEU A 44 4.65 12.00 -18.62
CA LEU A 44 5.35 10.98 -17.83
C LEU A 44 6.87 11.03 -18.05
N GLN A 45 7.33 11.01 -19.30
CA GLN A 45 8.76 10.94 -19.59
C GLN A 45 9.50 12.20 -19.13
N ARG A 46 8.85 13.37 -19.19
CA ARG A 46 9.36 14.61 -18.61
C ARG A 46 9.47 14.52 -17.10
N ARG A 47 8.40 14.10 -16.42
CA ARG A 47 8.39 13.93 -14.96
C ARG A 47 9.49 12.98 -14.49
N ARG A 48 9.74 11.90 -15.26
CA ARG A 48 10.85 10.95 -14.98
C ARG A 48 12.23 11.59 -15.10
N THR A 49 12.42 12.54 -16.01
CA THR A 49 13.64 13.35 -16.12
C THR A 49 13.74 14.41 -15.02
N GLU A 50 12.62 14.95 -14.53
CA GLU A 50 12.61 15.91 -13.42
C GLU A 50 12.87 15.22 -12.07
N ILE A 51 12.34 14.01 -11.89
CA ILE A 51 12.43 13.22 -10.65
C ILE A 51 13.70 12.34 -10.60
N GLY A 52 14.34 12.07 -11.75
CA GLY A 52 15.50 11.18 -11.83
C GLY A 52 16.66 11.74 -12.64
N ASP A 53 17.86 11.15 -12.51
CA ASP A 53 19.08 11.52 -13.25
C ASP A 53 19.06 11.10 -14.74
N LEU A 54 17.89 11.10 -15.39
CA LEU A 54 17.79 10.72 -16.79
C LEU A 54 18.28 11.86 -17.68
N LYS A 55 19.41 11.64 -18.36
CA LYS A 55 20.03 12.62 -19.26
C LYS A 55 19.20 12.98 -20.51
N ARG A 56 18.16 12.19 -20.84
CA ARG A 56 17.33 12.37 -22.04
C ARG A 56 15.88 12.04 -21.76
N GLU A 57 15.00 12.94 -22.16
CA GLU A 57 13.55 12.73 -22.20
C GLU A 57 13.20 11.84 -23.41
N ASN A 58 12.54 10.71 -23.16
CA ASN A 58 11.97 9.90 -24.24
C ASN A 58 10.66 10.52 -24.72
N ARG A 59 10.37 10.39 -26.02
CA ARG A 59 9.10 10.88 -26.59
C ARG A 59 7.96 9.87 -26.53
N SER A 60 8.28 8.57 -26.41
CA SER A 60 7.30 7.49 -26.36
C SER A 60 7.00 7.07 -24.93
N LEU A 61 5.75 6.69 -24.66
CA LEU A 61 5.33 6.15 -23.38
C LEU A 61 5.81 4.72 -23.19
N PHE A 62 5.52 3.80 -24.11
CA PHE A 62 5.83 2.37 -24.04
C PHE A 62 7.01 1.98 -24.92
N GLY A 63 7.13 2.57 -26.12
CA GLY A 63 8.28 2.35 -27.00
C GLY A 63 8.50 0.88 -27.37
N LEU A 64 7.44 0.18 -27.77
CA LEU A 64 7.41 -1.23 -28.16
C LEU A 64 8.57 -1.58 -29.11
N ARG A 65 9.44 -2.50 -28.68
CA ARG A 65 10.59 -2.98 -29.48
C ARG A 65 10.33 -4.36 -30.09
N ASP A 66 9.62 -5.22 -29.37
CA ASP A 66 9.23 -6.55 -29.82
C ASP A 66 7.74 -6.57 -30.16
N ARG A 67 7.41 -7.09 -31.35
CA ARG A 67 6.04 -7.21 -31.85
C ARG A 67 5.38 -8.56 -31.55
N SER A 68 6.02 -9.38 -30.72
CA SER A 68 5.49 -10.66 -30.25
C SER A 68 4.92 -10.60 -28.83
N GLU A 69 5.17 -9.51 -28.09
CA GLU A 69 4.70 -9.35 -26.72
C GLU A 69 3.22 -8.93 -26.66
N SER A 70 2.47 -9.56 -25.78
CA SER A 70 1.06 -9.25 -25.49
C SER A 70 0.88 -8.29 -24.31
N TRP A 71 1.97 -7.65 -23.88
CA TRP A 71 1.99 -6.72 -22.76
C TRP A 71 3.09 -5.68 -22.99
N ALA A 72 3.00 -4.55 -22.28
CA ALA A 72 4.03 -3.53 -22.27
C ALA A 72 4.02 -2.79 -20.94
N TYR A 73 5.18 -2.28 -20.53
CA TYR A 73 5.29 -1.26 -19.50
C TYR A 73 5.97 -0.02 -20.07
N HIS A 74 5.77 1.12 -19.43
CA HIS A 74 6.34 2.37 -19.93
C HIS A 74 7.88 2.29 -20.06
N LEU A 75 8.42 2.91 -21.09
CA LEU A 75 9.81 2.76 -21.51
C LEU A 75 10.78 3.16 -20.39
N GLY A 76 11.58 2.19 -19.93
CA GLY A 76 12.54 2.37 -18.85
C GLY A 76 11.95 2.18 -17.44
N GLY A 77 10.69 1.77 -17.31
CA GLY A 77 9.98 1.60 -16.05
C GLY A 77 10.42 0.42 -15.18
N ARG A 78 11.48 -0.30 -15.55
CA ARG A 78 11.77 -1.63 -14.99
C ARG A 78 12.02 -1.63 -13.48
N SER A 79 12.60 -0.55 -12.96
CA SER A 79 13.00 -0.36 -11.57
C SER A 79 12.09 0.64 -10.82
N GLU A 80 10.86 0.85 -11.29
CA GLU A 80 9.88 1.77 -10.70
C GLU A 80 8.46 1.24 -10.73
N LEU A 81 7.51 1.99 -10.15
CA LEU A 81 6.09 1.70 -10.32
C LEU A 81 5.73 1.79 -11.81
N GLN A 82 5.43 0.64 -12.41
CA GLN A 82 5.25 0.53 -13.85
C GLN A 82 3.83 0.88 -14.26
N PHE A 83 3.62 1.94 -15.04
CA PHE A 83 2.45 1.96 -15.92
C PHE A 83 2.52 0.76 -16.86
N ASN A 84 1.49 -0.09 -16.82
CA ASN A 84 1.47 -1.39 -17.47
C ASN A 84 0.15 -1.59 -18.24
N VAL A 85 0.27 -2.19 -19.41
CA VAL A 85 -0.82 -2.58 -20.30
C VAL A 85 -0.60 -4.01 -20.79
N GLY A 86 -1.68 -4.69 -21.17
CA GLY A 86 -1.56 -6.00 -21.78
C GLY A 86 -2.88 -6.71 -22.03
N ILE A 87 -2.78 -7.90 -22.61
CA ILE A 87 -3.90 -8.82 -22.78
C ILE A 87 -4.05 -9.66 -21.50
N ASP A 88 -5.22 -9.59 -20.89
CA ASP A 88 -5.64 -10.37 -19.72
C ASP A 88 -6.97 -11.08 -20.02
N GLN A 89 -7.65 -11.62 -19.01
CA GLN A 89 -9.00 -12.16 -19.11
C GLN A 89 -9.97 -11.43 -18.17
N LEU A 90 -11.22 -11.29 -18.64
CA LEU A 90 -12.36 -10.94 -17.79
C LEU A 90 -12.77 -12.14 -16.93
N PRO A 91 -13.55 -11.95 -15.85
CA PRO A 91 -14.00 -13.05 -14.99
C PRO A 91 -14.78 -14.16 -15.71
N ASP A 92 -15.35 -13.86 -16.87
CA ASP A 92 -16.06 -14.81 -17.72
C ASP A 92 -15.16 -15.49 -18.78
N GLY A 93 -13.84 -15.31 -18.69
CA GLY A 93 -12.84 -15.93 -19.57
C GLY A 93 -12.63 -15.21 -20.90
N ARG A 94 -13.38 -14.14 -21.21
CA ARG A 94 -13.18 -13.37 -22.45
C ARG A 94 -11.89 -12.56 -22.38
N SER A 95 -11.20 -12.40 -23.51
CA SER A 95 -10.01 -11.56 -23.62
C SER A 95 -10.29 -10.12 -23.19
N ALA A 96 -9.38 -9.57 -22.40
CA ALA A 96 -9.45 -8.22 -21.86
C ALA A 96 -8.21 -7.40 -22.25
N PHE A 97 -8.40 -6.11 -22.48
CA PHE A 97 -7.31 -5.14 -22.44
C PHE A 97 -7.19 -4.60 -21.01
N ARG A 98 -6.05 -4.79 -20.35
CA ARG A 98 -5.77 -4.21 -19.03
C ARG A 98 -4.94 -2.93 -19.17
N ALA A 99 -5.19 -1.98 -18.28
CA ALA A 99 -4.36 -0.78 -18.12
C ALA A 99 -4.34 -0.35 -16.65
N GLY A 100 -3.16 -0.01 -16.13
CA GLY A 100 -2.98 0.37 -14.74
C GLY A 100 -1.51 0.49 -14.35
N VAL A 101 -1.22 0.17 -13.09
CA VAL A 101 0.13 0.14 -12.55
C VAL A 101 0.54 -1.25 -12.08
N ALA A 102 1.84 -1.52 -12.04
CA ALA A 102 2.38 -2.81 -11.64
C ALA A 102 3.74 -2.72 -10.95
N PHE A 103 4.04 -3.73 -10.14
CA PHE A 103 5.39 -4.09 -9.73
C PHE A 103 5.75 -5.43 -10.35
N SER A 104 6.85 -5.48 -11.10
CA SER A 104 7.46 -6.73 -11.58
C SER A 104 8.68 -7.04 -10.73
N LEU A 105 8.53 -8.00 -9.81
CA LEU A 105 9.57 -8.45 -8.88
C LEU A 105 10.43 -9.57 -9.45
N GLU A 106 10.39 -9.77 -10.76
CA GLU A 106 11.33 -10.67 -11.41
C GLU A 106 12.72 -10.03 -11.46
N THR A 107 13.78 -10.82 -11.36
CA THR A 107 15.13 -10.29 -11.52
C THR A 107 15.53 -10.29 -12.99
N SER A 108 16.33 -9.30 -13.39
CA SER A 108 16.89 -9.18 -14.73
C SER A 108 18.23 -8.47 -14.65
N ARG A 109 18.93 -8.34 -15.78
CA ARG A 109 20.15 -7.52 -15.84
C ARG A 109 19.91 -6.06 -15.42
N SER A 110 18.72 -5.52 -15.71
CA SER A 110 18.32 -4.15 -15.38
C SER A 110 17.67 -4.01 -14.00
N LEU A 111 17.26 -5.11 -13.38
CA LEU A 111 16.83 -5.19 -11.98
C LEU A 111 17.41 -6.47 -11.34
N PRO A 112 18.69 -6.47 -10.91
CA PRO A 112 19.35 -7.67 -10.41
C PRO A 112 18.75 -8.18 -9.09
N ASP A 113 18.12 -7.27 -8.35
CA ASP A 113 17.58 -7.49 -7.02
C ASP A 113 16.34 -6.59 -6.80
N ILE A 114 15.35 -7.12 -6.08
CA ILE A 114 14.06 -6.49 -5.84
C ILE A 114 14.11 -5.41 -4.75
N SER A 115 15.20 -5.31 -3.99
CA SER A 115 15.41 -4.28 -2.94
C SER A 115 15.22 -2.84 -3.43
N ARG A 116 15.35 -2.58 -4.74
CA ARG A 116 15.06 -1.27 -5.34
C ARG A 116 13.56 -0.95 -5.42
N LEU A 117 12.71 -1.96 -5.43
CA LEU A 117 11.26 -1.87 -5.53
C LEU A 117 10.57 -1.97 -4.17
N GLU A 118 11.15 -2.66 -3.18
CA GLU A 118 10.56 -2.80 -1.84
C GLU A 118 10.20 -1.46 -1.20
N PRO A 119 11.05 -0.42 -1.22
CA PRO A 119 10.67 0.86 -0.62
C PRO A 119 9.57 1.57 -1.40
N LYS A 120 9.48 1.34 -2.71
CA LYS A 120 8.43 1.87 -3.57
C LYS A 120 7.09 1.19 -3.31
N ILE A 121 7.11 -0.12 -3.01
CA ILE A 121 5.94 -0.86 -2.54
C ILE A 121 5.50 -0.36 -1.16
N ALA A 122 6.45 -0.12 -0.24
CA ALA A 122 6.13 0.43 1.07
C ALA A 122 5.45 1.80 0.97
N TRP A 123 5.99 2.67 0.12
CA TRP A 123 5.35 3.91 -0.25
C TRP A 123 3.95 3.64 -0.81
N PHE A 124 3.83 2.88 -1.90
CA PHE A 124 2.54 2.56 -2.51
C PHE A 124 1.50 2.14 -1.45
N ASN A 125 1.88 1.25 -0.53
CA ASN A 125 1.02 0.79 0.56
C ASN A 125 0.58 1.91 1.51
N ALA A 126 1.49 2.81 1.90
CA ALA A 126 1.13 3.95 2.75
C ALA A 126 0.13 4.89 2.05
N TRP A 127 0.35 5.19 0.77
CA TRP A 127 -0.61 6.00 0.01
C TRP A 127 -1.99 5.33 -0.08
N MET A 128 -2.02 4.02 -0.32
CA MET A 128 -3.27 3.25 -0.40
C MET A 128 -4.02 3.18 0.94
N ARG A 129 -3.32 3.22 2.08
CA ARG A 129 -3.94 3.31 3.41
C ARG A 129 -4.56 4.68 3.67
N ASP A 130 -3.89 5.74 3.23
CA ASP A 130 -4.37 7.12 3.38
C ASP A 130 -5.50 7.47 2.41
N HIS A 131 -5.66 6.70 1.32
CA HIS A 131 -6.65 6.93 0.26
C HIS A 131 -7.43 5.66 -0.11
N PRO A 132 -8.18 5.06 0.85
CA PRO A 132 -8.81 3.75 0.66
C PRO A 132 -9.87 3.71 -0.46
N GLU A 133 -10.42 4.87 -0.84
CA GLU A 133 -11.47 4.98 -1.86
C GLU A 133 -10.94 5.36 -3.26
N ALA A 134 -9.67 5.74 -3.41
CA ALA A 134 -9.18 6.33 -4.66
C ALA A 134 -9.28 5.40 -5.89
N PHE A 135 -9.26 4.10 -5.65
CA PHE A 135 -9.30 3.04 -6.67
C PHE A 135 -10.29 1.93 -6.36
N SER A 136 -11.36 2.23 -5.60
CA SER A 136 -12.34 1.23 -5.17
C SER A 136 -13.08 0.53 -6.33
N ASP A 137 -13.10 1.14 -7.51
CA ASP A 137 -13.65 0.60 -8.76
C ASP A 137 -12.65 -0.26 -9.56
N LEU A 138 -11.40 -0.36 -9.11
CA LEU A 138 -10.33 -1.12 -9.77
C LEU A 138 -10.00 -2.41 -9.04
N ALA A 139 -9.38 -3.34 -9.76
CA ALA A 139 -8.97 -4.64 -9.23
C ALA A 139 -7.45 -4.70 -9.07
N MET A 140 -7.03 -5.47 -8.07
CA MET A 140 -5.66 -5.91 -7.88
C MET A 140 -5.60 -7.44 -8.05
N TRP A 141 -4.55 -7.93 -8.68
CA TRP A 141 -4.26 -9.36 -8.77
C TRP A 141 -2.74 -9.57 -8.86
N SER A 142 -2.30 -10.81 -8.70
CA SER A 142 -0.89 -11.16 -8.75
C SER A 142 -0.63 -12.43 -9.56
N TYR A 143 0.62 -12.66 -9.90
CA TYR A 143 1.09 -13.93 -10.38
C TYR A 143 2.39 -14.30 -9.77
N ARG A 144 2.46 -15.58 -9.49
CA ARG A 144 3.61 -16.18 -8.86
C ARG A 144 3.61 -17.64 -9.25
N ARG A 145 4.80 -18.17 -9.55
CA ARG A 145 4.99 -19.60 -9.84
C ARG A 145 4.01 -20.12 -10.90
N SER A 146 3.85 -19.35 -11.97
CA SER A 146 2.98 -19.66 -13.12
C SER A 146 1.47 -19.68 -12.84
N VAL A 147 1.02 -19.12 -11.71
CA VAL A 147 -0.40 -19.09 -11.32
C VAL A 147 -0.85 -17.65 -11.09
N ARG A 148 -1.94 -17.24 -11.75
CA ARG A 148 -2.62 -15.96 -11.54
C ARG A 148 -3.59 -16.10 -10.38
N SER A 149 -3.57 -15.15 -9.44
CA SER A 149 -4.55 -15.10 -8.35
C SER A 149 -5.92 -14.67 -8.85
N ASP A 150 -6.94 -14.88 -8.02
CA ASP A 150 -8.21 -14.19 -8.19
C ASP A 150 -8.05 -12.67 -8.05
N ASP A 151 -9.04 -11.96 -8.58
CA ASP A 151 -9.12 -10.52 -8.42
C ASP A 151 -9.56 -10.17 -7.00
N ARG A 152 -8.96 -9.12 -6.44
CA ARG A 152 -9.34 -8.54 -5.16
C ARG A 152 -9.46 -7.02 -5.27
N PRO A 153 -10.14 -6.34 -4.34
CA PRO A 153 -10.19 -4.89 -4.32
C PRO A 153 -8.78 -4.28 -4.33
N ALA A 154 -8.61 -3.15 -5.03
CA ALA A 154 -7.37 -2.38 -4.96
C ALA A 154 -7.12 -1.93 -3.52
N GLY A 155 -5.91 -2.16 -3.01
CA GLY A 155 -5.53 -1.85 -1.64
C GLY A 155 -4.03 -2.01 -1.43
N PRO A 156 -3.55 -2.02 -0.17
CA PRO A 156 -2.16 -2.34 0.12
C PRO A 156 -1.77 -3.73 -0.40
N ILE A 157 -0.55 -3.83 -0.92
CA ILE A 157 0.11 -5.08 -1.34
C ILE A 157 0.52 -5.85 -0.07
N PRO A 158 -0.02 -7.07 0.16
CA PRO A 158 0.37 -7.95 1.26
C PRO A 158 1.82 -8.37 1.13
N GLU A 159 2.45 -8.56 2.29
CA GLU A 159 3.86 -8.94 2.39
C GLU A 159 4.19 -10.24 1.66
N HIS A 160 3.29 -11.23 1.72
CA HIS A 160 3.49 -12.52 1.05
C HIS A 160 3.54 -12.45 -0.49
N LEU A 161 3.25 -11.28 -1.10
CA LEU A 161 3.41 -11.04 -2.53
C LEU A 161 4.73 -10.32 -2.87
N ILE A 162 5.46 -9.82 -1.87
CA ILE A 162 6.75 -9.15 -2.04
C ILE A 162 7.85 -10.22 -2.08
N GLU A 163 7.82 -11.05 -3.12
CA GLU A 163 8.76 -12.14 -3.34
C GLU A 163 9.28 -12.09 -4.78
N THR A 164 10.55 -12.41 -4.99
CA THR A 164 11.17 -12.51 -6.31
C THR A 164 10.35 -13.40 -7.24
N GLY A 165 10.16 -12.94 -8.47
CA GLY A 165 9.34 -13.64 -9.49
C GLY A 165 7.84 -13.40 -9.35
N THR A 166 7.41 -12.51 -8.45
CA THR A 166 6.01 -12.09 -8.36
C THR A 166 5.74 -10.87 -9.24
N PHE A 167 4.63 -10.88 -9.95
CA PHE A 167 4.10 -9.69 -10.61
C PHE A 167 2.79 -9.29 -9.95
N ILE A 168 2.65 -8.00 -9.64
CA ILE A 168 1.50 -7.45 -8.94
C ILE A 168 0.94 -6.34 -9.81
N PHE A 169 -0.35 -6.41 -10.12
CA PHE A 169 -1.04 -5.44 -10.97
C PHE A 169 -2.21 -4.81 -10.22
N VAL A 170 -2.43 -3.51 -10.47
CA VAL A 170 -3.61 -2.76 -10.03
C VAL A 170 -4.11 -1.95 -11.21
N GLY A 171 -5.38 -2.13 -11.59
CA GLY A 171 -5.92 -1.40 -12.72
C GLY A 171 -7.29 -1.84 -13.19
N GLY A 172 -7.68 -1.27 -14.33
CA GLY A 172 -8.93 -1.57 -15.00
C GLY A 172 -8.75 -2.59 -16.12
N ARG A 173 -9.86 -3.24 -16.48
CA ARG A 173 -9.97 -4.11 -17.65
C ARG A 173 -11.13 -3.69 -18.52
N GLN A 174 -10.94 -3.79 -19.82
CA GLN A 174 -11.94 -3.56 -20.84
C GLN A 174 -12.09 -4.83 -21.68
N ALA A 175 -13.27 -5.10 -22.24
CA ALA A 175 -13.39 -6.17 -23.23
C ALA A 175 -12.43 -5.88 -24.39
N PHE A 176 -11.54 -6.81 -24.73
CA PHE A 176 -10.46 -6.57 -25.71
C PHE A 176 -11.02 -6.15 -27.07
N SER A 177 -12.16 -6.71 -27.46
CA SER A 177 -12.88 -6.39 -28.70
C SER A 177 -13.44 -4.98 -28.77
N LYS A 178 -13.57 -4.29 -27.63
CA LYS A 178 -14.11 -2.93 -27.49
C LYS A 178 -13.14 -1.99 -26.74
N ALA A 179 -11.86 -2.36 -26.64
CA ALA A 179 -10.89 -1.59 -25.90
C ALA A 179 -10.78 -0.16 -26.45
N ASP A 180 -10.99 0.82 -25.59
CA ASP A 180 -10.86 2.25 -25.82
C ASP A 180 -9.49 2.74 -25.29
N PRO A 181 -8.59 3.23 -26.17
CA PRO A 181 -7.33 3.87 -25.79
C PRO A 181 -7.52 5.01 -24.79
N HIS A 182 -8.59 5.80 -24.92
CA HIS A 182 -8.86 6.93 -24.03
C HIS A 182 -9.26 6.49 -22.62
N GLN A 183 -9.96 5.36 -22.49
CA GLN A 183 -10.24 4.77 -21.17
C GLN A 183 -8.95 4.30 -20.50
N ALA A 184 -8.01 3.71 -21.26
CA ALA A 184 -6.70 3.34 -20.73
C ALA A 184 -5.93 4.57 -20.22
N LEU A 185 -5.89 5.64 -21.02
CA LEU A 185 -5.23 6.90 -20.65
C LEU A 185 -5.88 7.56 -19.41
N ARG A 186 -7.22 7.60 -19.31
CA ARG A 186 -7.92 8.08 -18.10
C ARG A 186 -7.55 7.27 -16.86
N THR A 187 -7.46 5.95 -16.99
CA THR A 187 -7.04 5.08 -15.88
C THR A 187 -5.60 5.37 -15.46
N MET A 188 -4.69 5.58 -16.42
CA MET A 188 -3.30 5.94 -16.09
C MET A 188 -3.21 7.32 -15.44
N ASP A 189 -3.95 8.32 -15.93
CA ASP A 189 -4.00 9.66 -15.32
C ASP A 189 -4.42 9.62 -13.85
N ARG A 190 -5.36 8.73 -13.49
CA ARG A 190 -5.75 8.52 -12.08
C ARG A 190 -4.61 7.99 -11.20
N PHE A 191 -3.69 7.21 -11.77
CA PHE A 191 -2.52 6.69 -11.05
C PHE A 191 -1.33 7.65 -11.04
N LEU A 192 -1.32 8.71 -11.85
CA LEU A 192 -0.21 9.67 -11.87
C LEU A 192 0.10 10.30 -10.51
N PRO A 193 -0.87 10.77 -9.70
CA PRO A 193 -0.57 11.32 -8.38
C PRO A 193 0.09 10.30 -7.44
N LEU A 194 -0.35 9.04 -7.49
CA LEU A 194 0.28 7.95 -6.74
C LEU A 194 1.70 7.70 -7.26
N TRP A 195 1.88 7.65 -8.57
CA TRP A 195 3.18 7.47 -9.21
C TRP A 195 4.14 8.59 -8.84
N ASP A 196 3.73 9.85 -8.94
CA ASP A 196 4.53 11.02 -8.54
C ASP A 196 4.93 10.87 -7.08
N TRP A 197 3.99 10.51 -6.20
CA TRP A 197 4.25 10.38 -4.78
C TRP A 197 5.22 9.22 -4.47
N VAL A 198 5.14 8.09 -5.17
CA VAL A 198 6.08 6.95 -5.00
C VAL A 198 7.46 7.29 -5.56
N GLU A 199 7.53 7.89 -6.74
CA GLU A 199 8.78 8.09 -7.48
C GLU A 199 9.53 9.36 -7.11
N SER A 200 8.84 10.43 -6.69
CA SER A 200 9.48 11.66 -6.20
C SER A 200 10.28 11.46 -4.90
N ARG A 201 10.17 10.28 -4.29
CA ARG A 201 10.88 9.85 -3.08
C ARG A 201 12.05 8.92 -3.40
N ARG A 202 12.62 9.04 -4.61
CA ARG A 202 13.83 8.33 -5.07
C ARG A 202 15.05 8.71 -4.25
N GLY A 203 15.89 7.72 -3.92
CA GLY A 203 17.09 7.91 -3.11
C GLY A 203 16.78 8.21 -1.64
N LEU A 204 15.67 8.89 -1.37
CA LEU A 204 15.12 9.06 -0.05
C LEU A 204 14.77 7.70 0.51
N THR A 205 15.51 7.36 1.54
CA THR A 205 14.96 6.58 2.60
C THR A 205 13.77 7.31 3.21
N ILE A 206 12.68 6.60 3.60
CA ILE A 206 11.70 7.22 4.51
C ILE A 206 12.46 7.76 5.77
N SER A 207 13.76 7.49 5.98
CA SER A 207 14.67 8.01 7.00
C SER A 207 15.41 9.33 6.67
N ASP A 208 15.38 9.87 5.45
CA ASP A 208 16.20 11.06 5.08
C ASP A 208 15.54 12.44 5.34
N ALA A 209 14.47 12.49 6.14
CA ALA A 209 13.66 13.70 6.35
C ALA A 209 13.56 14.26 7.81
N VAL A 210 14.13 13.67 8.87
CA VAL A 210 14.02 14.20 10.28
C VAL A 210 15.35 14.37 10.97
N PRO A 211 15.54 15.45 11.75
CA PRO A 211 16.70 15.62 12.61
C PRO A 211 16.60 14.78 13.90
N PRO A 212 17.72 14.32 14.48
CA PRO A 212 17.73 13.42 15.63
C PRO A 212 17.02 13.98 16.87
N GLU A 213 16.28 13.10 17.56
CA GLU A 213 15.60 13.37 18.84
C GLU A 213 16.61 13.77 19.94
N ARG A 214 16.41 14.94 20.55
CA ARG A 214 17.04 15.33 21.82
C ARG A 214 16.12 14.94 22.97
N GLU A 215 16.70 14.39 24.04
CA GLU A 215 15.97 14.00 25.25
C GLU A 215 15.09 15.12 25.83
N PRO A 216 13.91 14.79 26.41
CA PRO A 216 12.98 15.79 26.88
C PRO A 216 13.42 16.40 28.22
N LYS A 217 13.79 17.69 28.20
CA LYS A 217 13.59 18.56 29.37
C LYS A 217 12.08 18.73 29.59
N SER A 218 11.64 18.55 30.83
CA SER A 218 10.22 18.59 31.25
C SER A 218 9.44 19.71 30.55
N ARG A 219 8.37 19.36 29.80
CA ARG A 219 7.45 20.33 29.19
C ARG A 219 6.11 20.29 29.90
N LEU A 220 5.60 21.47 30.24
CA LEU A 220 4.33 21.71 30.95
C LEU A 220 3.11 21.25 30.12
N GLU A 221 2.13 20.60 30.76
CA GLU A 221 0.89 20.08 30.13
C GLU A 221 -0.25 21.11 29.97
N VAL A 222 0.03 22.38 30.25
CA VAL A 222 -0.95 23.47 30.19
C VAL A 222 -0.87 24.19 28.84
N LEU A 223 -2.02 24.34 28.16
CA LEU A 223 -2.15 25.07 26.90
C LEU A 223 -1.69 26.53 27.06
N ARG A 224 -0.72 26.94 26.25
CA ARG A 224 -0.23 28.32 26.15
C ARG A 224 -0.43 28.84 24.75
N LEU A 225 -1.49 29.63 24.55
CA LEU A 225 -1.87 30.16 23.24
C LEU A 225 -0.79 31.08 22.66
N GLU A 226 -0.03 31.75 23.52
CA GLU A 226 1.11 32.61 23.18
C GLU A 226 2.31 31.86 22.58
N SER A 227 2.33 30.53 22.65
CA SER A 227 3.36 29.68 22.02
C SER A 227 2.97 29.16 20.62
N GLY A 228 1.78 29.52 20.13
CA GLY A 228 1.34 29.20 18.78
C GLY A 228 2.09 29.98 17.70
N ARG A 229 1.97 29.54 16.44
CA ARG A 229 2.51 30.23 15.27
C ARG A 229 1.37 30.61 14.32
N GLU A 230 1.49 31.75 13.65
CA GLU A 230 0.66 32.08 12.47
C GLU A 230 1.23 31.41 11.21
N LEU A 231 0.35 31.05 10.27
CA LEU A 231 0.71 30.27 9.08
C LEU A 231 1.12 31.18 7.92
N ASP A 232 2.43 31.39 7.73
CA ASP A 232 2.98 31.89 6.47
C ASP A 232 3.24 30.71 5.51
N GLY A 233 2.72 30.82 4.28
CA GLY A 233 2.54 29.72 3.32
C GLY A 233 3.80 29.06 2.73
N ARG A 234 4.92 29.00 3.46
CA ARG A 234 6.13 28.26 3.06
C ARG A 234 6.82 27.62 4.26
N ALA A 235 6.50 26.36 4.54
CA ALA A 235 7.42 25.36 5.12
C ALA A 235 6.64 24.06 5.37
N TRP A 236 6.85 23.05 4.53
CA TRP A 236 6.46 21.67 4.82
C TRP A 236 7.70 20.93 5.32
N THR A 237 7.86 20.87 6.64
CA THR A 237 8.93 20.06 7.27
C THR A 237 8.39 18.64 7.43
N THR A 238 8.97 17.68 6.69
CA THR A 238 8.44 16.32 6.52
C THR A 238 9.21 15.36 7.41
N ALA A 239 8.54 14.48 8.18
CA ALA A 239 9.17 13.60 9.17
C ALA A 239 9.35 12.11 8.72
N THR A 240 10.17 11.30 9.40
CA THR A 240 10.81 10.04 8.92
C THR A 240 10.38 8.75 9.61
N THR A 241 10.41 7.66 8.84
CA THR A 241 9.75 6.36 9.16
C THR A 241 10.37 5.11 8.46
N ARG A 242 11.58 5.08 7.87
CA ARG A 242 11.96 3.92 6.99
C ARG A 242 12.30 2.64 7.72
N GLU A 243 13.15 2.70 8.73
CA GLU A 243 13.43 1.53 9.57
C GLU A 243 12.23 1.23 10.48
N ARG A 244 11.54 2.29 10.90
CA ARG A 244 10.31 2.20 11.71
C ARG A 244 9.22 1.43 10.99
N THR A 245 8.93 1.60 9.70
CA THR A 245 7.76 0.93 9.08
C THR A 245 7.95 -0.58 8.89
N PHE A 246 9.15 -1.04 8.53
CA PHE A 246 9.45 -2.46 8.39
C PHE A 246 9.53 -3.15 9.75
N ASP A 247 10.18 -2.50 10.72
CA ASP A 247 10.18 -2.92 12.12
C ASP A 247 8.75 -2.91 12.71
N VAL A 248 7.96 -1.87 12.46
CA VAL A 248 6.55 -1.74 12.86
C VAL A 248 5.71 -2.89 12.30
N CYS A 249 5.84 -3.25 11.02
CA CYS A 249 5.07 -4.36 10.44
C CYS A 249 5.48 -5.72 11.03
N LEU A 250 6.78 -6.00 11.13
CA LEU A 250 7.28 -7.24 11.75
C LEU A 250 6.89 -7.33 13.23
N ARG A 251 7.02 -6.22 13.96
CA ARG A 251 6.63 -6.12 15.38
C ARG A 251 5.14 -6.24 15.56
N HIS A 252 4.32 -5.62 14.70
CA HIS A 252 2.87 -5.74 14.74
C HIS A 252 2.41 -7.19 14.51
N ALA A 253 2.95 -7.85 13.48
CA ALA A 253 2.67 -9.26 13.21
C ALA A 253 3.14 -10.17 14.35
N GLU A 254 4.30 -9.90 14.95
CA GLU A 254 4.80 -10.69 16.07
C GLU A 254 3.98 -10.48 17.35
N ILE A 255 3.58 -9.24 17.64
CA ILE A 255 2.66 -8.92 18.74
C ILE A 255 1.34 -9.64 18.54
N GLN A 256 0.78 -9.66 17.32
CA GLN A 256 -0.45 -10.39 17.02
C GLN A 256 -0.33 -11.90 17.32
N LYS A 257 0.78 -12.54 16.91
CA LYS A 257 1.04 -13.96 17.19
C LYS A 257 1.13 -14.23 18.69
N GLN A 258 1.94 -13.46 19.42
CA GLN A 258 2.10 -13.63 20.86
C GLN A 258 0.80 -13.33 21.61
N LEU A 259 0.06 -12.30 21.19
CA LEU A 259 -1.23 -11.95 21.74
C LEU A 259 -2.21 -13.12 21.58
N LYS A 260 -2.24 -13.78 20.44
CA LYS A 260 -3.08 -14.97 20.25
C LYS A 260 -2.73 -16.10 21.22
N ILE A 261 -1.45 -16.38 21.42
CA ILE A 261 -1.02 -17.40 22.39
C ILE A 261 -1.49 -17.03 23.80
N ALA A 262 -1.29 -15.77 24.21
CA ALA A 262 -1.74 -15.28 25.51
C ALA A 262 -3.26 -15.38 25.68
N LEU A 263 -4.03 -14.94 24.69
CA LEU A 263 -5.50 -14.97 24.73
C LEU A 263 -6.08 -16.38 24.78
N LEU A 264 -5.50 -17.33 24.05
CA LEU A 264 -5.90 -18.74 24.12
C LEU A 264 -5.61 -19.33 25.51
N ASN A 265 -4.47 -18.99 26.11
CA ASN A 265 -4.14 -19.40 27.48
C ASN A 265 -5.04 -18.75 28.55
N GLU A 266 -5.54 -17.54 28.29
CA GLU A 266 -6.53 -16.84 29.11
C GLU A 266 -7.96 -17.42 28.97
N GLY A 267 -8.16 -18.42 28.09
CA GLY A 267 -9.45 -19.08 27.91
C GLY A 267 -10.35 -18.46 26.85
N CYS A 268 -9.82 -17.62 25.95
CA CYS A 268 -10.57 -17.17 24.78
C CYS A 268 -10.81 -18.34 23.82
N THR A 269 -12.04 -18.50 23.34
CA THR A 269 -12.42 -19.64 22.48
C THR A 269 -12.13 -19.39 21.01
N ASP A 270 -12.25 -18.14 20.57
CA ASP A 270 -11.98 -17.71 19.20
C ASP A 270 -11.07 -16.49 19.22
N VAL A 271 -10.00 -16.51 18.44
CA VAL A 271 -9.10 -15.37 18.22
C VAL A 271 -8.92 -15.19 16.71
N ILE A 272 -9.49 -14.11 16.17
CA ILE A 272 -9.55 -13.83 14.73
C ILE A 272 -8.73 -12.58 14.45
N PHE A 273 -7.82 -12.69 13.48
CA PHE A 273 -7.02 -11.58 13.00
C PHE A 273 -7.71 -10.88 11.83
N GLU A 274 -7.62 -9.55 11.80
CA GLU A 274 -8.12 -8.72 10.71
C GLU A 274 -9.58 -8.99 10.28
N PRO A 275 -10.55 -9.33 11.18
CA PRO A 275 -11.93 -9.48 10.77
C PRO A 275 -12.47 -8.18 10.21
N ARG A 276 -13.15 -8.28 9.06
CA ARG A 276 -13.65 -7.11 8.34
C ARG A 276 -14.90 -6.54 9.01
N ILE A 277 -14.92 -5.21 9.14
CA ILE A 277 -16.09 -4.41 9.48
C ILE A 277 -16.29 -3.35 8.38
N GLY A 278 -17.20 -3.64 7.44
CA GLY A 278 -17.33 -2.88 6.20
C GLY A 278 -16.05 -2.91 5.35
N SER A 279 -15.49 -1.74 5.06
CA SER A 279 -14.23 -1.59 4.33
C SER A 279 -12.97 -1.73 5.21
N ARG A 280 -13.12 -1.71 6.54
CA ARG A 280 -12.03 -1.73 7.54
C ARG A 280 -11.80 -3.13 8.10
N ALA A 281 -10.71 -3.31 8.84
CA ALA A 281 -10.40 -4.52 9.59
C ALA A 281 -9.93 -4.16 11.00
N ILE A 282 -10.38 -4.90 12.00
CA ILE A 282 -9.92 -4.76 13.38
C ILE A 282 -8.67 -5.64 13.53
N ASP A 283 -7.60 -5.19 14.19
CA ASP A 283 -6.36 -5.98 14.27
C ASP A 283 -6.60 -7.38 14.86
N VAL A 284 -7.23 -7.47 16.05
CA VAL A 284 -7.62 -8.76 16.65
C VAL A 284 -8.99 -8.65 17.31
N VAL A 285 -9.82 -9.67 17.11
CA VAL A 285 -11.06 -9.88 17.87
C VAL A 285 -10.98 -11.21 18.60
N ALA A 286 -11.26 -11.19 19.89
CA ALA A 286 -11.31 -12.38 20.72
C ALA A 286 -12.70 -12.60 21.33
N ARG A 287 -13.08 -13.87 21.46
CA ARG A 287 -14.29 -14.28 22.18
C ARG A 287 -13.92 -14.87 23.53
N HIS A 288 -14.42 -14.27 24.61
CA HIS A 288 -14.25 -14.75 25.97
C HIS A 288 -15.62 -15.08 26.56
N GLY A 289 -15.99 -16.37 26.55
CA GLY A 289 -17.36 -16.80 26.84
C GLY A 289 -18.34 -16.32 25.75
N GLN A 290 -19.31 -15.50 26.14
CA GLN A 290 -20.25 -14.85 25.20
C GLN A 290 -19.82 -13.41 24.82
N ALA A 291 -18.75 -12.90 25.43
CA ALA A 291 -18.27 -11.54 25.25
C ALA A 291 -17.33 -11.42 24.04
N LEU A 292 -17.41 -10.28 23.35
CA LEU A 292 -16.45 -9.89 22.30
C LEU A 292 -15.51 -8.82 22.82
N TRP A 293 -14.22 -9.03 22.62
CA TRP A 293 -13.16 -8.09 22.97
C TRP A 293 -12.41 -7.68 21.71
N PHE A 294 -12.23 -6.38 21.50
CA PHE A 294 -11.48 -5.84 20.36
C PHE A 294 -10.12 -5.36 20.81
N TYR A 295 -9.10 -5.63 19.99
CA TYR A 295 -7.73 -5.24 20.23
C TYR A 295 -7.21 -4.48 19.03
N GLU A 296 -6.55 -3.37 19.32
CA GLU A 296 -5.85 -2.55 18.34
C GLU A 296 -4.37 -2.53 18.72
N VAL A 297 -3.51 -3.00 17.81
CA VAL A 297 -2.08 -3.16 18.04
C VAL A 297 -1.33 -1.95 17.52
N LYS A 298 -0.42 -1.41 18.33
CA LYS A 298 0.45 -0.27 17.98
C LYS A 298 1.88 -0.52 18.43
N THR A 299 2.82 -0.07 17.62
CA THR A 299 4.27 -0.23 17.82
C THR A 299 4.96 1.13 18.01
N GLY A 300 4.20 2.16 18.42
CA GLY A 300 4.72 3.49 18.71
C GLY A 300 5.73 3.47 19.86
N GLY A 301 6.67 4.42 19.86
CA GLY A 301 7.77 4.47 20.83
C GLY A 301 7.38 4.87 22.27
N SER A 302 6.11 5.14 22.55
CA SER A 302 5.60 5.43 23.89
C SER A 302 4.13 5.00 24.02
N ASP A 303 3.70 4.72 25.25
CA ASP A 303 2.30 4.43 25.58
C ASP A 303 1.36 5.57 25.14
N ARG A 304 1.74 6.84 25.36
CA ARG A 304 0.96 8.01 24.94
C ARG A 304 0.74 8.07 23.43
N ALA A 305 1.75 7.71 22.63
CA ALA A 305 1.62 7.65 21.17
C ALA A 305 0.67 6.51 20.74
N CYS A 306 0.86 5.31 21.30
CA CYS A 306 0.02 4.15 21.03
C CYS A 306 -1.45 4.40 21.40
N LEU A 307 -1.70 4.99 22.58
CA LEU A 307 -3.05 5.37 23.04
C LEU A 307 -3.71 6.36 22.08
N ARG A 308 -2.98 7.40 21.64
CA ARG A 308 -3.52 8.41 20.72
C ARG A 308 -3.97 7.81 19.39
N GLU A 309 -3.18 6.90 18.83
CA GLU A 309 -3.45 6.29 17.53
C GLU A 309 -4.53 5.21 17.60
N ALA A 310 -4.53 4.39 18.64
CA ALA A 310 -5.44 3.25 18.75
C ALA A 310 -6.86 3.64 19.18
N ILE A 311 -7.01 4.60 20.10
CA ILE A 311 -8.32 4.92 20.68
C ILE A 311 -9.30 5.37 19.59
N GLY A 312 -8.90 6.24 18.65
CA GLY A 312 -9.78 6.70 17.58
C GLY A 312 -10.37 5.54 16.75
N GLN A 313 -9.54 4.54 16.44
CA GLN A 313 -9.94 3.35 15.68
C GLN A 313 -10.88 2.46 16.49
N LEU A 314 -10.55 2.18 17.75
CA LEU A 314 -11.39 1.39 18.65
C LEU A 314 -12.76 2.03 18.87
N LEU A 315 -12.82 3.36 19.01
CA LEU A 315 -14.07 4.10 19.14
C LEU A 315 -14.90 4.02 17.85
N GLU A 316 -14.27 4.18 16.69
CA GLU A 316 -14.96 4.01 15.41
C GLU A 316 -15.56 2.61 15.30
N TYR A 317 -14.79 1.55 15.60
CA TYR A 317 -15.27 0.16 15.54
C TYR A 317 -16.44 -0.13 16.49
N ALA A 318 -16.46 0.50 17.67
CA ALA A 318 -17.46 0.21 18.70
C ALA A 318 -18.69 1.12 18.64
N LEU A 319 -18.57 2.33 18.11
CA LEU A 319 -19.58 3.39 18.24
C LEU A 319 -20.15 3.88 16.90
N TRP A 320 -19.57 3.51 15.75
CA TRP A 320 -20.14 3.89 14.45
C TRP A 320 -21.59 3.39 14.33
N PRO A 321 -22.51 4.11 13.65
CA PRO A 321 -23.90 3.67 13.53
C PRO A 321 -24.02 2.22 13.00
N GLY A 322 -24.68 1.37 13.78
CA GLY A 322 -24.83 -0.06 13.48
C GLY A 322 -23.65 -0.95 13.89
N ALA A 323 -22.66 -0.42 14.59
CA ALA A 323 -21.50 -1.17 15.06
C ALA A 323 -21.85 -2.26 16.07
N THR A 324 -21.07 -3.35 16.01
CA THR A 324 -21.03 -4.36 17.06
C THR A 324 -20.45 -3.75 18.32
N ARG A 325 -21.13 -3.93 19.46
CA ARG A 325 -20.67 -3.43 20.75
C ARG A 325 -19.80 -4.47 21.45
N PRO A 326 -18.48 -4.29 21.53
CA PRO A 326 -17.64 -5.16 22.33
C PRO A 326 -17.82 -4.87 23.83
N GLU A 327 -17.55 -5.86 24.67
CA GLU A 327 -17.53 -5.68 26.12
C GLU A 327 -16.26 -4.96 26.57
N ARG A 328 -15.15 -5.13 25.84
CA ARG A 328 -13.86 -4.52 26.17
C ARG A 328 -13.12 -4.09 24.91
N LEU A 329 -12.39 -2.99 25.05
CA LEU A 329 -11.51 -2.42 24.04
C LEU A 329 -10.09 -2.43 24.60
N PHE A 330 -9.13 -2.92 23.83
CA PHE A 330 -7.74 -3.01 24.27
C PHE A 330 -6.82 -2.29 23.31
N VAL A 331 -6.02 -1.37 23.84
CA VAL A 331 -4.81 -0.89 23.17
C VAL A 331 -3.68 -1.84 23.54
N VAL A 332 -3.08 -2.47 22.53
CA VAL A 332 -1.95 -3.40 22.73
C VAL A 332 -0.69 -2.76 22.18
N ALA A 333 0.35 -2.67 23.01
CA ALA A 333 1.62 -2.09 22.60
C ALA A 333 2.79 -2.60 23.45
N GLU A 334 4.02 -2.40 22.97
CA GLU A 334 5.24 -2.86 23.63
C GLU A 334 5.68 -1.99 24.82
N PRO A 335 5.62 -0.65 24.77
CA PRO A 335 6.02 0.17 25.90
C PRO A 335 5.15 -0.13 27.13
N PRO A 336 5.72 -0.13 28.34
CA PRO A 336 4.92 -0.24 29.56
C PRO A 336 4.01 0.98 29.71
N LEU A 337 2.84 0.78 30.29
CA LEU A 337 1.93 1.88 30.63
C LEU A 337 2.55 2.73 31.74
N THR A 338 2.69 4.02 31.49
CA THR A 338 3.19 4.99 32.49
C THR A 338 2.11 5.39 33.49
N ALA A 339 2.49 6.01 34.60
CA ALA A 339 1.53 6.55 35.58
C ALA A 339 0.58 7.59 34.95
N ASP A 340 1.11 8.45 34.07
CA ASP A 340 0.33 9.46 33.35
C ASP A 340 -0.62 8.80 32.34
N GLY A 341 -0.15 7.78 31.60
CA GLY A 341 -0.99 6.98 30.71
C GLY A 341 -2.14 6.26 31.43
N ALA A 342 -1.86 5.71 32.62
CA ALA A 342 -2.86 5.09 33.47
C ALA A 342 -3.88 6.10 34.01
N ALA A 343 -3.43 7.27 34.47
CA ALA A 343 -4.30 8.36 34.93
C ALA A 343 -5.19 8.88 33.79
N TYR A 344 -4.64 9.02 32.58
CA TYR A 344 -5.39 9.40 31.38
C TYR A 344 -6.49 8.38 31.04
N LEU A 345 -6.18 7.08 31.02
CA LEU A 345 -7.18 6.04 30.78
C LEU A 345 -8.26 5.98 31.86
N ALA A 346 -7.88 6.14 33.13
CA ALA A 346 -8.84 6.18 34.23
C ALA A 346 -9.79 7.36 34.08
N GLN A 347 -9.28 8.54 33.72
CA GLN A 347 -10.09 9.72 33.48
C GLN A 347 -10.99 9.54 32.24
N LEU A 348 -10.48 8.94 31.16
CA LEU A 348 -11.24 8.66 29.95
C LEU A 348 -12.42 7.73 30.22
N ASN A 349 -12.18 6.62 30.92
CA ASN A 349 -13.22 5.64 31.25
C ASN A 349 -14.22 6.15 32.32
N ALA A 350 -13.81 7.13 33.14
CA ALA A 350 -14.70 7.79 34.08
C ALA A 350 -15.59 8.82 33.39
N ALA A 351 -15.04 9.57 32.43
CA ALA A 351 -15.76 10.59 31.67
C ALA A 351 -16.70 9.99 30.62
N PHE A 352 -16.33 8.84 30.05
CA PHE A 352 -17.07 8.15 29.01
C PHE A 352 -17.22 6.67 29.38
N PRO A 353 -18.40 6.05 29.22
CA PRO A 353 -18.66 4.65 29.57
C PRO A 353 -18.03 3.69 28.54
N LEU A 354 -16.72 3.81 28.34
CA LEU A 354 -15.94 3.06 27.38
C LEU A 354 -14.98 2.14 28.16
N PRO A 355 -15.05 0.82 27.98
CA PRO A 355 -14.20 -0.13 28.69
C PRO A 355 -12.84 -0.26 27.99
N ILE A 356 -12.07 0.84 27.89
CA ILE A 356 -10.76 0.85 27.25
C ILE A 356 -9.68 0.47 28.26
N ALA A 357 -8.89 -0.54 27.94
CA ALA A 357 -7.74 -0.97 28.72
C ALA A 357 -6.46 -0.95 27.88
N TYR A 358 -5.32 -0.88 28.55
CA TYR A 358 -4.01 -1.06 27.93
C TYR A 358 -3.47 -2.43 28.27
N ARG A 359 -2.89 -3.11 27.28
CA ARG A 359 -2.19 -4.39 27.46
C ARG A 359 -0.78 -4.24 26.92
N GLN A 360 0.19 -4.36 27.81
CA GLN A 360 1.58 -4.44 27.40
C GLN A 360 1.89 -5.82 26.83
N LEU A 361 2.57 -5.88 25.70
CA LEU A 361 3.14 -7.10 25.16
C LEU A 361 4.55 -6.81 24.64
N ALA A 362 5.57 -7.23 25.40
CA ALA A 362 6.96 -7.04 25.02
C ALA A 362 7.43 -8.16 24.09
N LEU A 363 8.09 -7.81 23.00
CA LEU A 363 8.78 -8.75 22.12
C LEU A 363 10.14 -9.12 22.76
N ALA A 364 10.50 -10.40 22.68
CA ALA A 364 11.71 -10.96 23.31
C ALA A 364 12.96 -10.77 22.45
#